data_AF-A0A838U0W6-F1
#
_entry.id   AF-A0A838U0W6-F1
#
_cell.length_a   1.000
_cell.length_b   1.000
_cell.length_c   1.000
_cell.angle_alpha   90.00
_cell.angle_beta   90.00
_cell.angle_gamma   90.00
#
_symmetry.space_group_name_H-M   'P 1'
#
loop_
_entity.id
_entity.type
_entity.pdbx_description
1 polymer ?
#
loop_
_entity_poly.entity_id
_entity_poly.type
_entity_poly.pdbx_seq_one_letter_code
_entity_poly.pdbx_strand_id
1 'polypeptide(L)'
;MLYLIYGNDTHKARKKLHELLELAQKKRPGSEIFKVTSENWSEGQLDELIVSQGLFEQKYTIVLDSLFEKKDIKDYVVERLEEINASEQIFLMLEANIDALSLKKIEKNSKQVQLFAKNDVKKSGYNIFAIADGLRDRDKKSLWISYVDFLNKGSA
;
A
#
# COMPACT_ATOMS: atom_id res chain seq x y z
N MET A 1 -1.15 18.21 3.69
CA MET A 1 -2.17 17.34 4.37
C MET A 1 -1.87 15.86 4.11
N LEU A 2 -1.63 15.05 5.15
CA LEU A 2 -1.21 13.63 5.01
C LEU A 2 -2.28 12.61 5.42
N TYR A 3 -2.53 11.61 4.56
CA TYR A 3 -3.32 10.42 4.83
C TYR A 3 -2.43 9.18 4.76
N LEU A 4 -2.44 8.37 5.81
CA LEU A 4 -1.68 7.12 5.87
C LEU A 4 -2.62 5.93 5.76
N ILE A 5 -2.36 5.07 4.79
CA ILE A 5 -2.96 3.75 4.65
C ILE A 5 -1.82 2.74 4.84
N TYR A 6 -1.95 1.86 5.82
CA TYR A 6 -0.94 0.83 6.03
C TYR A 6 -1.53 -0.54 6.37
N GLY A 7 -0.83 -1.60 5.98
CA GLY A 7 -1.13 -2.97 6.41
C GLY A 7 -0.96 -4.05 5.34
N ASN A 8 -1.05 -5.31 5.79
CA ASN A 8 -0.78 -6.50 4.98
C ASN A 8 -1.86 -6.84 3.95
N ASP A 9 -3.07 -6.26 4.03
CA ASP A 9 -4.14 -6.48 3.05
C ASP A 9 -4.00 -5.50 1.86
N THR A 10 -3.11 -5.84 0.93
CA THR A 10 -2.78 -5.01 -0.25
C THR A 10 -4.01 -4.69 -1.10
N HIS A 11 -4.97 -5.61 -1.21
CA HIS A 11 -6.19 -5.40 -2.01
C HIS A 11 -7.10 -4.35 -1.39
N LYS A 12 -7.40 -4.45 -0.09
CA LYS A 12 -8.26 -3.47 0.58
C LYS A 12 -7.58 -2.11 0.70
N ALA A 13 -6.29 -2.10 1.03
CA ALA A 13 -5.50 -0.88 1.14
C ALA A 13 -5.49 -0.11 -0.20
N ARG A 14 -5.24 -0.79 -1.32
CA ARG A 14 -5.27 -0.18 -2.66
C ARG A 14 -6.66 0.27 -3.08
N LYS A 15 -7.71 -0.50 -2.76
CA LYS A 15 -9.10 -0.09 -3.03
C LYS A 15 -9.42 1.21 -2.29
N LYS A 16 -9.04 1.31 -1.02
CA LYS A 16 -9.23 2.52 -0.23
C LYS A 16 -8.44 3.71 -0.77
N LEU A 17 -7.21 3.50 -1.21
CA LEU A 17 -6.40 4.51 -1.87
C LEU A 17 -7.13 5.07 -3.11
N HIS A 18 -7.71 4.21 -3.94
CA HIS A 18 -8.49 4.63 -5.10
C HIS A 18 -9.73 5.43 -4.70
N GLU A 19 -10.45 5.00 -3.67
CA GLU A 19 -11.59 5.77 -3.14
C GLU A 19 -11.16 7.16 -2.64
N LEU A 20 -10.02 7.27 -1.97
CA LEU A 20 -9.48 8.57 -1.53
C LEU A 20 -9.03 9.43 -2.71
N LEU A 21 -8.44 8.83 -3.75
CA LEU A 21 -8.08 9.51 -4.99
C LEU A 21 -9.31 10.07 -5.70
N GLU A 22 -10.37 9.27 -5.85
CA GLU A 22 -11.62 9.73 -6.45
C GLU A 22 -12.26 10.87 -5.64
N LEU A 23 -12.22 10.79 -4.31
CA LEU A 23 -12.70 11.87 -3.45
C LEU A 23 -11.83 13.13 -3.57
N ALA A 24 -10.52 12.99 -3.67
CA ALA A 24 -9.59 14.10 -3.87
C ALA A 24 -9.85 14.78 -5.23
N GLN A 25 -10.01 13.99 -6.28
CA GLN A 25 -10.30 14.47 -7.63
C GLN A 25 -11.67 15.18 -7.72
N LYS A 26 -12.70 14.65 -7.04
CA LYS A 26 -14.01 15.33 -6.95
C LYS A 26 -13.94 16.66 -6.21
N LYS A 27 -13.12 16.75 -5.15
CA LYS A 27 -12.93 18.00 -4.39
C LYS A 27 -12.07 19.01 -5.16
N ARG A 28 -11.17 18.54 -6.02
CA ARG A 28 -10.22 19.37 -6.79
C ARG A 28 -10.17 18.89 -8.26
N PRO A 29 -11.19 19.20 -9.07
CA PRO A 29 -11.19 18.85 -10.48
C PRO A 29 -10.06 19.64 -11.18
N GLY A 30 -8.97 18.95 -11.55
CA GLY A 30 -7.79 19.55 -12.18
C GLY A 30 -6.47 19.36 -11.42
N SER A 31 -6.46 18.69 -10.26
CA SER A 31 -5.19 18.34 -9.61
C SER A 31 -4.43 17.29 -10.42
N GLU A 32 -3.16 17.54 -10.73
CA GLU A 32 -2.28 16.48 -11.23
C GLU A 32 -1.98 15.47 -10.13
N ILE A 33 -1.90 14.20 -10.54
CA ILE A 33 -1.63 13.07 -9.64
C ILE A 33 -0.18 12.64 -9.86
N PHE A 34 0.66 12.80 -8.84
CA PHE A 34 2.04 12.31 -8.86
C PHE A 34 2.14 11.02 -8.07
N LYS A 35 2.60 9.95 -8.72
CA LYS A 35 2.86 8.67 -8.05
C LYS A 35 4.36 8.48 -7.86
N VAL A 36 4.79 8.40 -6.62
CA VAL A 36 6.17 8.13 -6.21
C VAL A 36 6.25 6.73 -5.62
N THR A 37 7.12 5.90 -6.17
CA THR A 37 7.42 4.52 -5.77
C THR A 37 8.90 4.41 -5.42
N SER A 38 9.29 3.30 -4.79
CA SER A 38 10.70 3.01 -4.48
C SER A 38 11.62 2.91 -5.72
N GLU A 39 11.04 2.76 -6.91
CA GLU A 39 11.74 2.68 -8.20
C GLU A 39 11.99 4.03 -8.85
N ASN A 40 11.04 4.98 -8.73
CA ASN A 40 11.14 6.31 -9.34
C ASN A 40 11.52 7.41 -8.32
N TRP A 41 11.89 7.00 -7.11
CA TRP A 41 12.23 7.90 -6.01
C TRP A 41 13.44 8.77 -6.32
N SER A 42 13.33 10.07 -6.01
CA SER A 42 14.47 10.96 -5.82
C SER A 42 14.20 11.97 -4.73
N GLU A 43 15.23 12.33 -3.97
CA GLU A 43 15.17 13.31 -2.88
C GLU A 43 14.70 14.69 -3.37
N GLY A 44 15.27 15.15 -4.48
CA GLY A 44 14.89 16.42 -5.10
C GLY A 44 13.43 16.45 -5.56
N GLN A 45 12.90 15.35 -6.07
CA GLN A 45 11.48 15.28 -6.47
C GLN A 45 10.55 15.38 -5.26
N LEU A 46 10.88 14.78 -4.11
CA LEU A 46 10.03 14.94 -2.92
C LEU A 46 10.05 16.41 -2.47
N ASP A 47 11.23 17.03 -2.38
CA ASP A 47 11.38 18.40 -1.91
C ASP A 47 10.66 19.39 -2.84
N GLU A 48 10.78 19.18 -4.15
CA GLU A 48 9.99 19.91 -5.15
C GLU A 48 8.50 19.68 -4.94
N LEU A 49 8.04 18.45 -4.76
CA LEU A 49 6.62 18.16 -4.55
C LEU A 49 6.08 18.77 -3.25
N ILE A 50 6.89 18.93 -2.21
CA ILE A 50 6.51 19.58 -0.94
C ILE A 50 6.36 21.10 -1.13
N VAL A 51 7.33 21.74 -1.78
CA VAL A 51 7.37 23.20 -1.95
C VAL A 51 6.53 23.67 -3.14
N SER A 52 6.29 22.80 -4.11
CA SER A 52 5.64 23.15 -5.37
C SER A 52 4.24 23.70 -5.14
N GLN A 53 4.09 24.98 -5.43
CA GLN A 53 2.81 25.65 -5.49
C GLN A 53 2.66 26.12 -6.93
N GLY A 54 1.77 25.48 -7.69
CA GLY A 54 1.56 25.85 -9.09
C GLY A 54 1.16 27.31 -9.20
N LEU A 55 1.82 28.06 -10.09
CA LEU A 55 1.58 29.49 -10.35
C LEU A 55 0.11 29.84 -10.65
N PHE A 56 -0.68 28.83 -11.06
CA PHE A 56 -2.08 28.96 -11.50
C PHE A 56 -3.06 28.08 -10.69
N GLU A 57 -2.79 27.83 -9.41
CA GLU A 57 -3.64 27.00 -8.54
C GLU A 57 -3.66 25.51 -8.93
N GLN A 58 -2.51 24.95 -9.31
CA GLN A 58 -2.36 23.50 -9.46
C GLN A 58 -2.00 22.88 -8.11
N LYS A 59 -3.03 22.59 -7.31
CA LYS A 59 -2.87 21.81 -6.08
C LYS A 59 -2.65 20.35 -6.46
N TYR A 60 -1.51 19.76 -6.10
CA TYR A 60 -1.19 18.38 -6.44
C TYR A 60 -1.80 17.35 -5.49
N THR A 61 -2.05 16.15 -6.03
CA THR A 61 -2.34 14.95 -5.25
C THR A 61 -1.17 13.99 -5.39
N ILE A 62 -0.44 13.77 -4.31
CA ILE A 62 0.80 12.98 -4.31
C ILE A 62 0.52 11.63 -3.65
N VAL A 63 0.86 10.56 -4.34
CA VAL A 63 0.72 9.18 -3.86
C VAL A 63 2.12 8.62 -3.62
N LEU A 64 2.41 8.29 -2.37
CA LEU A 64 3.63 7.61 -1.95
C LEU A 64 3.31 6.11 -1.78
N ASP A 65 3.83 5.26 -2.65
CA ASP A 65 3.53 3.83 -2.68
C ASP A 65 4.77 3.01 -2.32
N SER A 66 4.73 2.35 -1.16
CA SER A 66 5.72 1.39 -0.67
C SER A 66 7.15 1.96 -0.61
N LEU A 67 7.32 3.14 -0.05
CA LEU A 67 8.62 3.81 0.08
C LEU A 67 9.47 3.25 1.22
N PHE A 68 8.85 2.61 2.22
CA PHE A 68 9.56 2.11 3.40
C PHE A 68 10.30 0.79 3.18
N GLU A 69 10.30 0.25 1.95
CA GLU A 69 11.12 -0.89 1.56
C GLU A 69 12.62 -0.60 1.70
N LYS A 70 13.04 0.66 1.46
CA LYS A 70 14.44 1.11 1.60
C LYS A 70 14.57 2.00 2.84
N LYS A 71 15.54 1.69 3.71
CA LYS A 71 15.76 2.42 4.97
C LYS A 71 16.12 3.89 4.74
N ASP A 72 16.97 4.16 3.75
CA ASP A 72 17.44 5.51 3.45
C ASP A 72 16.28 6.44 3.05
N ILE A 73 15.35 5.94 2.21
CA ILE A 73 14.15 6.67 1.80
C ILE A 73 13.23 6.92 3.00
N LYS A 74 13.06 5.91 3.85
CA LYS A 74 12.21 6.02 5.03
C LYS A 74 12.69 7.11 5.97
N ASP A 75 13.99 7.17 6.27
CA ASP A 75 14.54 8.18 7.18
C ASP A 75 14.34 9.58 6.59
N TYR A 76 14.60 9.75 5.29
CA TYR A 76 14.38 11.01 4.58
C TYR A 76 12.92 11.50 4.62
N VAL A 77 11.97 10.60 4.37
CA VAL A 77 10.53 10.92 4.41
C VAL A 77 10.09 11.24 5.84
N VAL A 78 10.61 10.54 6.85
CA VAL A 78 10.27 10.75 8.27
C VAL A 78 10.76 12.12 8.77
N GLU A 79 11.93 12.57 8.32
CA GLU A 79 12.45 13.90 8.65
C GLU A 79 11.58 15.03 8.10
N ARG A 80 11.00 14.86 6.92
CA ARG A 80 10.19 15.88 6.23
C ARG A 80 8.68 15.80 6.50
N LEU A 81 8.25 14.96 7.44
CA LEU A 81 6.81 14.83 7.79
C LEU A 81 6.17 16.14 8.26
N GLU A 82 6.94 17.00 8.93
CA GLU A 82 6.45 18.31 9.39
C GLU A 82 6.15 19.24 8.20
N GLU A 83 7.03 19.27 7.22
CA GLU A 83 6.87 20.06 5.99
C GLU A 83 5.72 19.53 5.12
N ILE A 84 5.60 18.20 4.99
CA ILE A 84 4.48 17.52 4.30
C ILE A 84 3.12 17.85 4.95
N ASN A 85 3.09 18.01 6.28
CA ASN A 85 1.86 18.38 6.98
C ASN A 85 1.54 19.87 6.80
N ALA A 86 2.57 20.73 6.83
CA ALA A 86 2.43 22.16 6.61
C ALA A 86 2.00 22.52 5.18
N SER A 87 2.30 21.66 4.19
CA SER A 87 1.97 21.95 2.80
C SER A 87 0.47 21.82 2.48
N GLU A 88 0.05 22.59 1.47
CA GLU A 88 -1.34 22.63 0.99
C GLU A 88 -1.72 21.45 0.07
N GLN A 89 -0.73 20.63 -0.33
CA GLN A 89 -0.98 19.46 -1.17
C GLN A 89 -1.58 18.30 -0.36
N ILE A 90 -2.17 17.34 -1.09
CA ILE A 90 -2.72 16.12 -0.52
C ILE A 90 -1.69 15.01 -0.70
N PHE A 91 -1.19 14.46 0.39
CA PHE A 91 -0.32 13.29 0.39
C PHE A 91 -1.11 12.06 0.82
N LEU A 92 -1.08 11.03 -0.04
CA LEU A 92 -1.65 9.72 0.21
C LEU A 92 -0.50 8.72 0.29
N MET A 93 -0.22 8.21 1.48
CA MET A 93 0.84 7.25 1.71
C MET A 93 0.24 5.85 1.85
N LEU A 94 0.76 4.89 1.10
CA LEU A 94 0.40 3.48 1.12
C LEU A 94 1.64 2.66 1.50
N GLU A 95 1.59 1.98 2.64
CA GLU A 95 2.71 1.15 3.12
C GLU A 95 2.26 -0.24 3.56
N ALA A 96 3.08 -1.26 3.32
CA ALA A 96 2.76 -2.61 3.76
C ALA A 96 3.04 -2.81 5.25
N ASN A 97 4.23 -2.38 5.71
CA ASN A 97 4.68 -2.49 7.09
C ASN A 97 5.37 -1.20 7.54
N ILE A 98 5.05 -0.77 8.75
CA ILE A 98 5.61 0.44 9.37
C ILE A 98 6.08 0.09 10.78
N ASP A 99 7.27 0.58 11.13
CA ASP A 99 7.80 0.45 12.49
C ASP A 99 7.00 1.30 13.49
N ALA A 100 6.82 0.79 14.70
CA ALA A 100 6.05 1.47 15.75
C ALA A 100 6.57 2.89 16.09
N LEU A 101 7.87 3.16 15.92
CA LEU A 101 8.45 4.48 16.12
C LEU A 101 8.07 5.46 15.00
N SER A 102 8.15 5.02 13.74
CA SER A 102 7.75 5.81 12.57
C SER A 102 6.25 6.05 12.56
N LEU A 103 5.45 5.06 12.96
CA LEU A 103 4.00 5.17 13.08
C LEU A 103 3.58 6.30 14.02
N LYS A 104 4.17 6.38 15.22
CA LYS A 104 3.87 7.44 16.20
C LYS A 104 4.22 8.84 15.68
N LYS A 105 5.28 8.96 14.88
CA LYS A 105 5.65 10.24 14.25
C LYS A 105 4.63 10.63 13.16
N ILE A 106 4.23 9.66 12.33
CA ILE A 106 3.26 9.90 11.26
C ILE A 106 1.87 10.17 11.85
N GLU A 107 1.43 9.46 12.89
CA GLU A 107 0.14 9.69 13.57
C GLU A 107 0.01 11.12 14.12
N LYS A 108 1.10 11.70 14.63
CA LYS A 108 1.09 13.11 15.10
C LYS A 108 0.89 14.11 13.96
N ASN A 109 1.40 13.80 12.78
CA ASN A 109 1.45 14.71 11.62
C ASN A 109 0.45 14.34 10.52
N SER A 110 -0.38 13.32 10.72
CA SER A 110 -1.37 12.85 9.73
C SER A 110 -2.78 13.19 10.16
N LYS A 111 -3.63 13.51 9.18
CA LYS A 111 -5.05 13.79 9.42
C LYS A 111 -5.87 12.52 9.58
N GLN A 112 -5.44 11.43 8.96
CA GLN A 112 -6.15 10.16 9.01
C GLN A 112 -5.17 9.00 8.81
N VAL A 113 -5.30 7.99 9.68
CA VAL A 113 -4.51 6.76 9.66
C VAL A 113 -5.46 5.59 9.58
N GLN A 114 -5.31 4.73 8.58
CA GLN A 114 -6.16 3.55 8.38
C GLN A 114 -5.30 2.29 8.30
N LEU A 115 -5.53 1.37 9.25
CA LEU A 115 -4.91 0.06 9.28
C LEU A 115 -5.76 -0.96 8.52
N PHE A 116 -5.17 -1.60 7.51
CA PHE A 116 -5.76 -2.72 6.77
C PHE A 116 -4.97 -4.00 7.06
N ALA A 117 -5.22 -4.57 8.23
CA ALA A 117 -4.73 -5.90 8.55
C ALA A 117 -5.57 -6.95 7.80
N LYS A 118 -4.89 -7.91 7.17
CA LYS A 118 -5.55 -9.08 6.60
C LYS A 118 -5.98 -9.96 7.76
N ASN A 119 -7.29 -10.01 8.04
CA ASN A 119 -7.82 -11.06 8.91
C ASN A 119 -7.55 -12.38 8.20
N ASP A 120 -6.74 -13.24 8.83
CA ASP A 120 -6.55 -14.64 8.47
C ASP A 120 -7.87 -15.40 8.72
N VAL A 121 -8.92 -15.04 7.98
CA VAL A 121 -9.93 -16.03 7.65
C VAL A 121 -9.18 -16.96 6.72
N LYS A 122 -8.71 -18.09 7.29
CA LYS A 122 -8.31 -19.28 6.53
C LYS A 122 -9.43 -19.51 5.52
N LYS A 123 -9.31 -18.93 4.33
CA LYS A 123 -10.03 -19.45 3.19
C LYS A 123 -9.51 -20.87 3.14
N SER A 124 -10.39 -21.84 3.35
CA SER A 124 -10.23 -23.22 2.91
C SER A 124 -10.18 -23.27 1.39
N GLY A 125 -9.38 -22.36 0.81
CA GLY A 125 -9.11 -22.21 -0.59
C GLY A 125 -8.29 -23.41 -0.96
N TYR A 126 -8.79 -24.06 -2.00
CA TYR A 126 -8.26 -25.31 -2.47
C TYR A 126 -6.79 -25.16 -2.86
N ASN A 127 -5.92 -25.91 -2.19
CA ASN A 127 -4.48 -25.80 -2.40
C ASN A 127 -4.05 -26.75 -3.54
N ILE A 128 -3.71 -26.20 -4.70
CA ILE A 128 -3.15 -26.94 -5.86
C ILE A 128 -1.84 -27.63 -5.49
N PHE A 129 -1.11 -27.07 -4.54
CA PHE A 129 0.12 -27.66 -4.04
C PHE A 129 -0.11 -28.85 -3.10
N ALA A 130 -1.34 -29.14 -2.67
CA ALA A 130 -1.64 -30.30 -1.82
C ALA A 130 -1.27 -31.65 -2.48
N ILE A 131 -1.36 -31.76 -3.82
CA ILE A 131 -0.89 -32.96 -4.53
C ILE A 131 0.64 -33.07 -4.43
N ALA A 132 1.34 -31.96 -4.63
CA ALA A 132 2.80 -31.92 -4.57
C ALA A 132 3.32 -32.20 -3.15
N ASP A 133 2.62 -31.69 -2.13
CA ASP A 133 2.89 -31.97 -0.72
C ASP A 133 2.69 -33.45 -0.40
N GLY A 134 1.58 -34.06 -0.84
CA GLY A 134 1.34 -35.50 -0.69
C GLY A 134 2.38 -36.37 -1.40
N LEU A 135 2.90 -35.92 -2.55
CA LEU A 135 3.98 -36.60 -3.28
C LEU A 135 5.30 -36.53 -2.51
N ARG A 136 5.63 -35.34 -1.97
CA ARG A 136 6.81 -35.11 -1.14
C ARG A 136 6.80 -36.00 0.09
N ASP A 137 5.67 -36.07 0.77
CA ASP A 137 5.52 -36.81 2.04
C ASP A 137 5.31 -38.32 1.81
N ARG A 138 5.27 -38.77 0.55
CA ARG A 138 5.00 -40.16 0.13
C ARG A 138 3.68 -40.72 0.68
N ASP A 139 2.77 -39.84 1.07
CA ASP A 139 1.43 -40.21 1.51
C ASP A 139 0.53 -40.38 0.29
N LYS A 140 0.50 -41.62 -0.21
CA LYS A 140 -0.31 -42.02 -1.35
C LYS A 140 -1.80 -41.73 -1.16
N LYS A 141 -2.28 -41.72 0.09
CA LYS A 141 -3.71 -41.58 0.40
C LYS A 141 -4.14 -40.12 0.29
N SER A 142 -3.39 -39.20 0.90
CA SER A 142 -3.66 -37.76 0.77
C SER A 142 -3.44 -37.27 -0.66
N LEU A 143 -2.44 -37.81 -1.38
CA LEU A 143 -2.22 -37.53 -2.79
C LEU A 143 -3.42 -37.92 -3.64
N TRP A 144 -3.93 -39.15 -3.46
CA TRP A 144 -5.08 -39.65 -4.23
C TRP A 144 -6.36 -38.87 -3.93
N ILE A 145 -6.63 -38.57 -2.65
CA ILE A 145 -7.82 -37.79 -2.25
C ILE A 145 -7.75 -36.38 -2.85
N SER A 146 -6.59 -35.73 -2.77
CA SER A 146 -6.40 -34.41 -3.35
C SER A 146 -6.62 -34.44 -4.86
N TYR A 147 -6.03 -35.41 -5.56
CA TYR A 147 -6.16 -35.59 -7.02
C TYR A 147 -7.61 -35.84 -7.47
N VAL A 148 -8.37 -36.70 -6.79
CA VAL A 148 -9.77 -36.96 -7.13
C VAL A 148 -10.65 -35.73 -6.86
N ASP A 149 -10.40 -35.01 -5.77
CA ASP A 149 -11.07 -33.75 -5.50
C ASP A 149 -10.77 -32.69 -6.60
N PHE A 150 -9.59 -32.76 -7.23
CA PHE A 150 -9.17 -31.85 -8.31
C PHE A 150 -9.99 -32.12 -9.56
N LEU A 151 -10.11 -33.39 -9.92
CA LEU A 151 -10.89 -33.84 -11.07
C LEU A 151 -12.38 -33.51 -10.92
N ASN A 152 -12.95 -33.74 -9.72
CA ASN A 152 -14.37 -33.49 -9.47
C ASN A 152 -14.76 -32.00 -9.54
N LYS A 153 -13.82 -31.10 -9.34
CA LYS A 153 -14.05 -29.64 -9.39
C LYS A 153 -13.85 -29.05 -10.79
N GLY A 154 -13.54 -29.86 -11.80
CA GLY A 154 -13.52 -29.44 -13.21
C GLY A 154 -12.40 -28.46 -13.57
N SER A 155 -11.29 -28.45 -12.82
CA SER A 155 -10.08 -27.71 -13.20
C SER A 155 -9.20 -28.59 -14.09
N ALA A 156 -9.52 -28.62 -15.39
CA ALA A 156 -8.66 -29.12 -16.46
C ALA A 156 -8.30 -27.95 -17.39
#